data_AF-A0A962KDB6-F1
#
_entry.id   AF-A0A962KDB6-F1
#
_cell.length_a   1.000
_cell.length_b   1.000
_cell.length_c   1.000
_cell.angle_alpha   90.00
_cell.angle_beta   90.00
_cell.angle_gamma   90.00
#
_symmetry.space_group_name_H-M   'P 1'
#
loop_
_entity.id
_entity.type
_entity.pdbx_description
1 polymer ?
#
loop_
_entity_poly.entity_id
_entity_poly.type
_entity_poly.pdbx_seq_one_letter_code
_entity_poly.pdbx_strand_id
1 'polypeptide(L)'
;MATTTFRTCPDTGLKLFSTTETLIKANAVMGVVFLLIGGTYGLFVGLTRWQAVHLLNAQDFYMVLTLHGLNVLIFWLIFFEIAVLYFASSLL
;
A
#
# COMPACT_ATOMS: atom_id res chain seq x y z
N MET A 1 -27.72 -15.78 9.79
CA MET A 1 -26.97 -14.83 10.64
C MET A 1 -25.51 -15.18 10.55
N ALA A 2 -24.65 -14.25 10.15
CA ALA A 2 -23.20 -14.47 10.25
C ALA A 2 -22.82 -14.50 11.73
N THR A 3 -22.15 -15.56 12.18
CA THR A 3 -21.67 -15.68 13.56
C THR A 3 -20.61 -14.62 13.79
N THR A 4 -20.85 -13.66 14.69
CA THR A 4 -19.92 -12.58 14.99
C THR A 4 -18.78 -13.09 15.87
N THR A 5 -17.71 -13.60 15.26
CA THR A 5 -16.54 -14.10 15.98
C THR A 5 -15.53 -13.01 16.22
N PHE A 6 -15.21 -12.78 17.50
CA PHE A 6 -14.13 -11.92 17.95
C PHE A 6 -12.92 -12.74 18.40
N ARG A 7 -11.73 -12.24 18.13
CA ARG A 7 -10.44 -12.75 18.61
C ARG A 7 -9.79 -11.70 19.49
N THR A 8 -9.18 -12.10 20.59
CA THR A 8 -8.28 -11.22 21.35
C THR A 8 -6.86 -11.36 20.80
N CYS A 9 -6.22 -10.22 20.50
CA CYS A 9 -4.81 -10.21 20.13
C CYS A 9 -3.95 -10.58 21.34
N PRO A 10 -3.07 -11.59 21.27
CA PRO A 10 -2.20 -11.94 22.39
C PRO A 10 -1.17 -10.84 22.70
N ASP A 11 -0.77 -10.06 21.69
CA ASP A 11 0.30 -9.05 21.84
C ASP A 11 -0.23 -7.71 22.36
N THR A 12 -1.40 -7.29 21.88
CA THR A 12 -1.98 -5.97 22.21
C THR A 12 -3.16 -6.03 23.17
N GLY A 13 -3.75 -7.22 23.39
CA GLY A 13 -4.97 -7.38 24.19
C GLY A 13 -6.26 -6.88 23.52
N LEU A 14 -6.16 -6.25 22.33
CA LEU A 14 -7.30 -5.68 21.61
C LEU A 14 -8.25 -6.77 21.09
N LYS A 15 -9.54 -6.44 21.01
CA LYS A 15 -10.56 -7.30 20.40
C LYS A 15 -10.69 -7.00 18.91
N LEU A 16 -10.49 -8.03 18.10
CA LEU A 16 -10.55 -8.00 16.65
C LEU A 16 -11.82 -8.68 16.16
N PHE A 17 -12.59 -7.97 15.33
CA PHE A 17 -13.70 -8.58 14.60
C PHE A 17 -13.17 -9.30 13.36
N SER A 18 -13.46 -10.60 13.23
CA SER A 18 -12.87 -11.46 12.18
C SER A 18 -13.06 -10.95 10.74
N THR A 19 -14.24 -10.40 10.42
CA THR A 19 -14.50 -9.82 9.10
C THR A 19 -13.65 -8.58 8.85
N THR A 20 -13.54 -7.68 9.83
CA THR A 20 -12.75 -6.45 9.68
C THR A 20 -11.26 -6.74 9.70
N GLU A 21 -10.79 -7.71 10.51
CA GLU A 21 -9.40 -8.18 10.50
C GLU A 21 -8.97 -8.64 9.10
N THR A 22 -9.85 -9.34 8.38
CA THR A 22 -9.59 -9.79 7.01
C THR A 22 -9.45 -8.59 6.05
N LEU A 23 -10.34 -7.60 6.16
CA LEU A 23 -10.29 -6.39 5.33
C LEU A 23 -9.07 -5.53 5.62
N ILE A 24 -8.69 -5.37 6.90
CA ILE A 24 -7.46 -4.67 7.30
C ILE A 24 -6.25 -5.32 6.63
N LYS A 25 -6.11 -6.65 6.77
CA LYS A 25 -4.98 -7.38 6.19
C LYS A 25 -4.95 -7.29 4.67
N ALA A 26 -6.08 -7.50 4.00
CA ALA A 26 -6.15 -7.44 2.54
C ALA A 26 -5.72 -6.07 2.02
N ASN A 27 -6.26 -4.98 2.58
CA ASN A 27 -5.92 -3.62 2.17
C ASN A 27 -4.46 -3.27 2.53
N ALA A 28 -3.98 -3.66 3.72
CA ALA A 28 -2.59 -3.41 4.12
C ALA A 28 -1.59 -4.11 3.20
N VAL A 29 -1.83 -5.39 2.88
CA VAL A 29 -0.99 -6.16 1.95
C VAL A 29 -1.01 -5.54 0.56
N MET A 30 -2.20 -5.18 0.04
CA MET A 30 -2.32 -4.51 -1.25
C MET A 30 -1.56 -3.18 -1.27
N GLY A 31 -1.64 -2.40 -0.19
CA GLY A 31 -0.82 -1.21 -0.01
C GLY A 31 0.66 -1.54 -0.20
N VAL A 32 1.21 -2.47 0.58
CA VAL A 32 2.65 -2.82 0.49
C VAL A 32 3.05 -3.25 -0.92
N VAL A 33 2.20 -4.01 -1.62
CA VAL A 33 2.42 -4.40 -3.02
C VAL A 33 2.49 -3.18 -3.93
N PHE A 34 1.55 -2.23 -3.81
CA PHE A 34 1.59 -0.99 -4.58
C PHE A 34 2.79 -0.12 -4.22
N LEU A 35 3.19 -0.05 -2.95
CA LEU A 35 4.42 0.65 -2.54
C LEU A 35 5.66 0.04 -3.20
N LEU A 36 5.76 -1.29 -3.26
CA LEU A 36 6.86 -1.98 -3.94
C LEU A 36 6.90 -1.62 -5.44
N ILE A 37 5.75 -1.69 -6.11
CA ILE A 37 5.64 -1.40 -7.55
C ILE A 37 5.96 0.08 -7.82
N GLY A 38 5.29 0.99 -7.11
CA GLY A 38 5.49 2.43 -7.21
C GLY A 38 6.93 2.84 -6.85
N GLY A 39 7.49 2.26 -5.79
CA GLY A 39 8.88 2.46 -5.38
C GLY A 39 9.88 1.97 -6.44
N THR A 40 9.62 0.84 -7.09
CA THR A 40 10.46 0.34 -8.20
C THR A 40 10.47 1.31 -9.37
N TYR A 41 9.32 1.86 -9.77
CA TYR A 41 9.28 2.91 -10.80
C TYR A 41 9.99 4.19 -10.35
N GLY A 42 9.87 4.55 -9.06
CA GLY A 42 10.60 5.67 -8.47
C GLY A 42 12.12 5.50 -8.54
N LEU A 43 12.62 4.27 -8.33
CA LEU A 43 14.03 3.94 -8.52
C LEU A 43 14.46 4.13 -9.97
N PHE A 44 13.68 3.69 -10.96
CA PHE A 44 13.99 3.93 -12.37
C PHE A 44 14.03 5.42 -12.71
N VAL A 45 13.11 6.21 -12.18
CA VAL A 45 13.12 7.68 -12.33
C VAL A 45 14.39 8.26 -11.72
N GLY A 46 14.70 7.92 -10.47
CA GLY A 46 15.86 8.43 -9.75
C GLY A 46 17.19 8.05 -10.42
N LEU A 47 17.33 6.77 -10.79
CA LEU A 47 18.50 6.28 -11.51
C LEU A 47 18.65 6.90 -12.89
N THR A 48 17.58 7.34 -13.55
CA THR A 48 17.68 8.03 -14.85
C THR A 48 18.05 9.51 -14.69
N ARG A 49 17.68 10.13 -13.55
CA ARG A 49 18.01 11.53 -13.23
C ARG A 49 19.41 11.70 -12.66
N TRP A 50 20.08 10.62 -12.28
CA TRP A 50 21.48 10.65 -11.88
C TRP A 50 22.38 10.96 -13.07
N GLN A 51 23.30 11.91 -12.94
CA GLN A 51 24.28 12.30 -13.97
C GLN A 51 25.10 11.13 -14.56
N ALA A 52 25.35 10.05 -13.80
CA ALA A 52 26.20 8.94 -14.24
C ALA A 52 25.40 7.76 -14.81
N VAL A 53 24.08 7.69 -14.56
CA VAL A 53 23.23 6.55 -14.92
C VAL A 53 22.01 7.09 -15.65
N HIS A 54 21.69 6.53 -16.82
CA HIS A 54 20.57 6.97 -17.64
C HIS A 54 19.78 5.75 -18.14
N LEU A 55 19.11 5.07 -17.20
CA LEU A 55 18.52 3.75 -17.44
C LEU A 55 17.35 3.79 -18.45
N LEU A 56 16.56 4.87 -18.44
CA LEU A 56 15.43 5.05 -19.34
C LEU A 56 15.76 6.04 -20.47
N ASN A 57 15.23 5.79 -21.65
CA ASN A 57 15.24 6.74 -22.76
C ASN A 57 14.19 7.86 -22.53
N ALA A 58 14.23 8.91 -23.35
CA ALA A 58 13.36 10.07 -23.21
C ALA A 58 11.86 9.77 -23.41
N GLN A 59 11.53 8.79 -24.26
CA GLN A 59 10.14 8.43 -24.55
C GLN A 59 9.49 7.72 -23.35
N ASP A 60 10.22 6.81 -22.70
CA ASP A 60 9.70 6.01 -21.60
C ASP A 60 9.71 6.77 -20.27
N PHE A 61 10.59 7.76 -20.10
CA PHE A 61 10.77 8.47 -18.83
C PHE A 61 9.45 9.06 -18.30
N TYR A 62 8.67 9.76 -19.14
CA TYR A 62 7.43 10.39 -18.69
C TYR A 62 6.31 9.38 -18.41
N MET A 63 6.29 8.26 -19.13
CA MET A 63 5.36 7.17 -18.84
C MET A 63 5.68 6.55 -17.47
N VAL A 64 6.95 6.23 -17.21
CA VAL A 64 7.38 5.66 -15.92
C VAL A 64 7.20 6.66 -14.77
N LEU A 65 7.48 7.94 -14.98
CA LEU A 65 7.22 9.00 -14.00
C LEU A 65 5.73 9.09 -13.65
N THR A 66 4.86 9.03 -14.67
CA THR A 66 3.40 9.05 -14.47
C THR A 66 2.94 7.81 -13.71
N LEU A 67 3.44 6.62 -14.08
CA LEU A 67 3.14 5.36 -13.38
C LEU A 67 3.61 5.39 -11.93
N HIS A 68 4.80 5.91 -11.64
CA HIS A 68 5.29 6.11 -10.28
C HIS A 68 4.33 6.99 -9.49
N GLY A 69 4.03 8.20 -9.99
CA GLY A 69 3.19 9.17 -9.32
C GLY A 69 1.77 8.64 -9.06
N LEU A 70 1.11 8.09 -10.08
CA LEU A 70 -0.24 7.53 -9.95
C LEU A 70 -0.25 6.39 -8.92
N ASN A 71 0.75 5.50 -8.96
CA ASN A 71 0.83 4.38 -8.04
C ASN A 71 1.00 4.83 -6.58
N VAL A 72 1.98 5.69 -6.29
CA VAL A 72 2.27 6.08 -4.90
C VAL A 72 1.30 7.11 -4.32
N LEU A 73 0.70 7.96 -5.16
CA LEU A 73 -0.23 9.00 -4.70
C LEU A 73 -1.69 8.52 -4.62
N ILE A 74 -2.06 7.50 -5.41
CA ILE A 74 -3.45 7.01 -5.45
C ILE A 74 -3.51 5.58 -4.92
N PHE A 75 -2.92 4.61 -5.62
CA PHE A 75 -3.12 3.20 -5.26
C PHE A 75 -2.53 2.84 -3.89
N TRP A 76 -1.25 3.15 -3.66
CA TRP A 76 -0.61 2.95 -2.35
C TRP A 76 -1.41 3.61 -1.24
N LEU A 77 -1.67 4.92 -1.38
CA LEU A 77 -2.32 5.72 -0.35
C LEU A 77 -3.72 5.23 -0.04
N ILE A 78 -4.56 4.97 -1.05
CA ILE A 78 -5.96 4.55 -0.82
C ILE A 78 -6.00 3.18 -0.14
N PHE A 79 -5.24 2.19 -0.61
CA PHE A 79 -5.25 0.87 0.04
C PHE A 79 -4.71 0.95 1.47
N PHE A 80 -3.65 1.72 1.71
CA PHE A 80 -3.12 1.90 3.05
C PHE A 80 -4.10 2.66 3.97
N GLU A 81 -4.71 3.73 3.47
CA GLU A 81 -5.70 4.54 4.19
C GLU A 81 -6.92 3.72 4.60
N ILE A 82 -7.50 2.93 3.69
CA ILE A 82 -8.65 2.07 4.00
C ILE A 82 -8.28 1.03 5.07
N ALA A 83 -7.07 0.46 5.03
CA ALA A 83 -6.61 -0.44 6.07
C ALA A 83 -6.55 0.25 7.44
N VAL A 84 -6.00 1.48 7.49
CA VAL A 84 -5.91 2.28 8.72
C VAL A 84 -7.30 2.67 9.22
N LEU A 85 -8.23 3.06 8.35
CA LEU A 85 -9.59 3.41 8.73
C LEU A 85 -10.33 2.21 9.34
N TYR A 86 -10.22 1.02 8.74
CA TYR A 86 -10.80 -0.19 9.35
C TYR A 86 -10.15 -0.52 10.69
N PHE A 87 -8.84 -0.41 10.81
CA PHE A 87 -8.12 -0.64 12.06
C PHE A 87 -8.56 0.32 13.16
N ALA A 88 -8.54 1.63 12.88
CA ALA A 88 -8.86 2.66 13.86
C ALA A 88 -10.34 2.72 14.24
N SER A 89 -11.25 2.27 13.36
CA SER A 89 -12.70 2.32 13.61
C SER A 89 -13.27 1.07 14.30
N SER A 90 -12.58 -0.07 14.26
CA SER A 90 -13.16 -1.36 14.65
C SER A 90 -12.45 -2.09 15.78
N LEU A 91 -11.27 -1.61 16.19
CA LEU A 91 -10.53 -2.19 17.31
C LEU A 91 -10.90 -1.52 18.63
N LEU A 92 -11.05 -2.34 19.67
CA LEU A 92 -11.42 -2.00 21.04
C LEU A 92 -10.42 -2.56 22.04
#